data_AF-A0A2T2VN64-F1
#
_entry.id   AF-A0A2T2VN64-F1
#
_cell.length_a   1.000
_cell.length_b   1.000
_cell.length_c   1.000
_cell.angle_alpha   90.00
_cell.angle_beta   90.00
_cell.angle_gamma   90.00
#
_symmetry.space_group_name_H-M   'P 1'
#
loop_
_entity.id
_entity.type
_entity.pdbx_description
1 polymer ?
#
loop_
_entity_poly.entity_id
_entity_poly.type
_entity_poly.pdbx_seq_one_letter_code
_entity_poly.pdbx_strand_id
1 'polypeptide(L)'
;MNHQLDTHWVEVFNTIGQHEMQEFGLDPDRFKFKGIHRGKAIFEFVLIHRDYDVDLFEELRQYVEVYRTHINQLSKIKTAKVSIKRRHEDFYYKCNQYHVWYYFIHFEKAVKRPNIDLKPSVADLDRYWIVKYCNYRFSVKETDIHITGFEVNLGILQLTGVVHKNRIKRAGGINEMANTSYGEIVKAISDYCDVKYLEYRIREESSTTEYLFAGCVREELFLVEHYEIDL
;
A
#
# COMPACT_ATOMS: atom_id res chain seq x y z
N MET A 1 22.50 0.26 -5.05
CA MET A 1 21.65 0.77 -6.14
C MET A 1 20.44 1.46 -5.52
N ASN A 2 20.38 2.80 -5.55
CA ASN A 2 19.16 3.52 -5.17
C ASN A 2 18.25 3.54 -6.42
N HIS A 3 17.41 2.51 -6.55
CA HIS A 3 16.34 2.54 -7.54
C HIS A 3 15.51 3.80 -7.32
N GLN A 4 15.31 4.58 -8.39
CA GLN A 4 14.15 5.46 -8.44
C GLN A 4 12.94 4.56 -8.16
N LEU A 5 12.32 4.72 -7.00
CA LEU A 5 11.01 4.13 -6.78
C LEU A 5 10.11 4.72 -7.86
N ASP A 6 9.65 3.82 -8.71
CA ASP A 6 9.04 4.13 -9.97
C ASP A 6 7.68 4.82 -9.72
N THR A 7 7.31 5.74 -10.60
CA THR A 7 6.13 6.61 -10.41
C THR A 7 4.82 5.84 -10.29
N HIS A 8 4.80 4.56 -10.68
CA HIS A 8 3.65 3.69 -10.50
C HIS A 8 3.30 3.46 -9.02
N TRP A 9 4.25 3.53 -8.07
CA TRP A 9 3.94 3.36 -6.64
C TRP A 9 3.24 4.54 -5.98
N VAL A 10 3.10 5.67 -6.68
CA VAL A 10 2.55 6.90 -6.11
C VAL A 10 1.12 6.70 -5.62
N GLU A 11 0.29 5.98 -6.36
CA GLU A 11 -1.08 5.68 -5.92
C GLU A 11 -1.08 4.80 -4.67
N VAL A 12 -0.36 3.67 -4.69
CA VAL A 12 -0.21 2.75 -3.54
C VAL A 12 0.16 3.52 -2.27
N PHE A 13 1.20 4.36 -2.36
CA PHE A 13 1.70 5.11 -1.21
C PHE A 13 0.73 6.17 -0.73
N ASN A 14 0.07 6.88 -1.64
CA ASN A 14 -0.94 7.87 -1.24
C ASN A 14 -2.17 7.20 -0.63
N THR A 15 -2.65 6.08 -1.16
CA THR A 15 -3.79 5.35 -0.59
C THR A 15 -3.51 4.92 0.85
N ILE A 16 -2.34 4.34 1.11
CA ILE A 16 -1.94 3.96 2.47
C ILE A 16 -1.78 5.22 3.33
N GLY A 17 -1.00 6.21 2.87
CA GLY A 17 -0.72 7.41 3.64
C GLY A 17 -1.98 8.22 4.00
N GLN A 18 -2.93 8.35 3.07
CA GLN A 18 -4.18 9.08 3.30
C GLN A 18 -5.10 8.37 4.30
N HIS A 19 -5.17 7.04 4.26
CA HIS A 19 -5.89 6.25 5.26
C HIS A 19 -5.35 6.53 6.66
N GLU A 20 -4.03 6.45 6.84
CA GLU A 20 -3.40 6.68 8.14
C GLU A 20 -3.52 8.14 8.60
N MET A 21 -3.40 9.13 7.69
CA MET A 21 -3.61 10.54 8.04
C MET A 21 -4.97 10.81 8.69
N GLN A 22 -6.03 10.17 8.19
CA GLN A 22 -7.37 10.30 8.75
C GLN A 22 -7.41 9.79 10.20
N GLU A 23 -6.70 8.70 10.51
CA GLU A 23 -6.61 8.17 11.88
C GLU A 23 -5.88 9.14 12.83
N PHE A 24 -4.88 9.88 12.33
CA PHE A 24 -4.12 10.87 13.10
C PHE A 24 -4.74 12.29 13.10
N GLY A 25 -5.92 12.49 12.51
CA GLY A 25 -6.57 13.80 12.44
C GLY A 25 -5.88 14.81 11.51
N LEU A 26 -5.06 14.32 10.57
CA LEU A 26 -4.44 15.13 9.51
C LEU A 26 -5.35 15.18 8.28
N ASP A 27 -5.25 16.25 7.49
CA ASP A 27 -6.05 16.44 6.27
C ASP A 27 -5.39 15.74 5.06
N PRO A 28 -5.95 14.60 4.59
CA PRO A 28 -5.38 13.81 3.51
C PRO A 28 -5.43 14.48 2.13
N ASP A 29 -6.25 15.52 1.96
CA ASP A 29 -6.37 16.23 0.69
C ASP A 29 -5.27 17.27 0.50
N ARG A 30 -4.68 17.73 1.59
CA ARG A 30 -3.65 18.77 1.59
C ARG A 30 -2.25 18.24 1.32
N PHE A 31 -1.96 16.96 1.52
CA PHE A 31 -0.60 16.44 1.43
C PHE A 31 -0.50 15.14 0.61
N LYS A 32 0.33 15.13 -0.42
CA LYS A 32 0.48 13.99 -1.34
C LYS A 32 1.94 13.68 -1.64
N PHE A 33 2.29 12.40 -1.63
CA PHE A 33 3.53 11.90 -2.20
C PHE A 33 3.49 11.99 -3.73
N LYS A 34 4.62 12.39 -4.34
CA LYS A 34 4.76 12.58 -5.80
C LYS A 34 5.80 11.67 -6.45
N GLY A 35 6.62 10.97 -5.66
CA GLY A 35 7.67 10.09 -6.17
C GLY A 35 9.02 10.31 -5.49
N ILE A 36 10.04 9.59 -5.97
CA ILE A 36 11.42 9.75 -5.50
C ILE A 36 12.29 10.30 -6.63
N HIS A 37 13.02 11.38 -6.34
CA HIS A 37 13.96 11.97 -7.27
C HIS A 37 15.34 12.12 -6.61
N ARG A 38 16.37 11.51 -7.22
CA ARG A 38 17.76 11.53 -6.73
C ARG A 38 17.87 11.12 -5.25
N GLY A 39 17.15 10.07 -4.87
CA GLY A 39 17.14 9.53 -3.49
C GLY A 39 16.36 10.37 -2.47
N LYS A 40 15.67 11.44 -2.89
CA LYS A 40 14.80 12.26 -2.04
C LYS A 40 13.34 11.92 -2.32
N ALA A 41 12.56 11.67 -1.26
CA ALA A 41 11.11 11.57 -1.37
C ALA A 41 10.53 12.96 -1.64
N ILE A 42 9.68 13.07 -2.64
CA ILE A 42 9.07 14.34 -3.06
C ILE A 42 7.61 14.34 -2.62
N PHE A 43 7.22 15.40 -1.92
CA PHE A 43 5.86 15.63 -1.46
C PHE A 43 5.34 16.99 -1.92
N GLU A 44 4.03 17.10 -2.00
CA GLU A 44 3.31 18.33 -2.29
C GLU A 44 2.34 18.61 -1.16
N PHE A 45 2.38 19.84 -0.67
CA PHE A 45 1.46 20.36 0.33
C PHE A 45 0.69 21.56 -0.23
N VAL A 46 -0.62 21.57 -0.06
CA VAL A 46 -1.49 22.68 -0.44
C VAL A 46 -1.81 23.51 0.80
N LEU A 47 -1.30 24.74 0.81
CA LEU A 47 -1.57 25.71 1.86
C LEU A 47 -2.90 26.42 1.55
N ILE A 48 -3.86 26.31 2.47
CA ILE A 48 -5.17 26.95 2.40
C ILE A 48 -5.25 27.97 3.53
N HIS A 49 -5.34 29.26 3.19
CA HIS A 49 -5.69 30.37 4.10
C HIS A 49 -4.94 30.44 5.44
N ARG A 50 -3.59 30.45 5.43
CA ARG A 50 -2.78 30.78 6.62
C ARG A 50 -1.49 31.53 6.27
N ASP A 51 -1.11 32.46 7.15
CA ASP A 51 0.25 33.02 7.22
C ASP A 51 1.22 31.99 7.84
N TYR A 52 2.50 32.09 7.50
CA TYR A 52 3.55 31.17 7.95
C TYR A 52 3.76 31.29 9.48
N ASP A 53 3.39 30.27 10.23
CA ASP A 53 3.70 30.12 11.65
C ASP A 53 4.71 28.98 11.89
N VAL A 54 5.25 28.92 13.11
CA VAL A 54 6.16 27.83 13.55
C VAL A 54 5.45 26.48 13.48
N ASP A 55 4.11 26.48 13.61
CA ASP A 55 3.26 25.28 13.61
C ASP A 55 3.24 24.58 12.25
N LEU A 56 3.38 25.33 11.13
CA LEU A 56 3.43 24.76 9.78
C LEU A 56 4.59 23.75 9.60
N PHE A 57 5.76 23.99 10.17
CA PHE A 57 6.90 23.08 10.02
C PHE A 57 6.68 21.76 10.76
N GLU A 58 6.07 21.84 11.94
CA GLU A 58 5.73 20.67 12.73
C GLU A 58 4.59 19.88 12.06
N GLU A 59 3.58 20.57 11.50
CA GLU A 59 2.52 19.96 10.68
C GLU A 59 3.13 19.19 9.48
N LEU A 60 4.00 19.83 8.69
CA LEU A 60 4.65 19.16 7.54
C LEU A 60 5.49 17.96 7.95
N ARG A 61 6.15 18.03 9.11
CA ARG A 61 6.92 16.90 9.65
C ARG A 61 6.00 15.74 9.99
N GLN A 62 4.85 16.00 10.62
CA GLN A 62 3.86 14.97 10.95
C GLN A 62 3.35 14.26 9.69
N TYR A 63 3.00 15.01 8.64
CA TYR A 63 2.60 14.43 7.36
C TYR A 63 3.67 13.50 6.77
N VAL A 64 4.94 13.93 6.73
CA VAL A 64 6.02 13.07 6.22
C VAL A 64 6.25 11.85 7.10
N GLU A 65 6.11 11.99 8.42
CA GLU A 65 6.32 10.89 9.35
C GLU A 65 5.27 9.79 9.21
N VAL A 66 4.03 10.12 8.84
CA VAL A 66 3.00 9.13 8.45
C VAL A 66 3.52 8.24 7.31
N TYR A 67 4.03 8.83 6.23
CA TYR A 67 4.57 8.03 5.12
C TYR A 67 5.78 7.20 5.56
N ARG A 68 6.69 7.75 6.38
CA ARG A 68 7.88 7.02 6.84
C ARG A 68 7.53 5.85 7.76
N THR A 69 6.49 5.98 8.55
CA THR A 69 6.10 4.98 9.54
C THR A 69 5.27 3.87 8.90
N HIS A 70 4.36 4.21 7.98
CA HIS A 70 3.38 3.26 7.47
C HIS A 70 3.70 2.69 6.09
N ILE A 71 4.66 3.26 5.36
CA ILE A 71 5.08 2.77 4.04
C ILE A 71 6.50 2.23 4.14
N ASN A 72 6.63 0.92 3.94
CA ASN A 72 7.86 0.15 4.16
C ASN A 72 8.99 0.59 3.25
N GLN A 73 8.65 0.91 2.00
CA GLN A 73 9.61 1.41 1.02
C GLN A 73 10.12 2.82 1.36
N LEU A 74 9.36 3.60 2.14
CA LEU A 74 9.76 4.95 2.56
C LEU A 74 10.40 5.01 3.96
N SER A 75 10.41 3.92 4.73
CA SER A 75 10.90 3.91 6.11
C SER A 75 12.37 4.33 6.29
N LYS A 76 13.18 4.15 5.24
CA LYS A 76 14.63 4.44 5.24
C LYS A 76 15.00 5.74 4.53
N ILE A 77 14.02 6.54 4.08
CA ILE A 77 14.35 7.84 3.47
C ILE A 77 15.07 8.72 4.49
N LYS A 78 16.14 9.37 4.03
CA LYS A 78 16.92 10.33 4.83
C LYS A 78 16.51 11.77 4.60
N THR A 79 15.83 12.05 3.48
CA THR A 79 15.47 13.42 3.12
C THR A 79 14.15 13.41 2.34
N ALA A 80 13.25 14.27 2.80
CA ALA A 80 12.02 14.61 2.09
C ALA A 80 12.14 16.04 1.54
N LYS A 81 11.73 16.25 0.28
CA LYS A 81 11.54 17.56 -0.32
C LYS A 81 10.04 17.82 -0.37
N VAL A 82 9.57 18.83 0.33
CA VAL A 82 8.17 19.25 0.33
C VAL A 82 8.04 20.50 -0.52
N SER A 83 7.13 20.46 -1.50
CA SER A 83 6.72 21.62 -2.29
C SER A 83 5.42 22.19 -1.71
N ILE A 84 5.44 23.43 -1.25
CA ILE A 84 4.25 24.11 -0.74
C ILE A 84 3.64 24.94 -1.86
N LYS A 85 2.39 24.65 -2.21
CA LYS A 85 1.59 25.40 -3.16
C LYS A 85 0.62 26.31 -2.40
N ARG A 86 0.75 27.62 -2.57
CA ARG A 86 -0.20 28.62 -2.02
C ARG A 86 -1.15 29.12 -3.11
N ARG A 87 -2.46 29.14 -2.84
CA ARG A 87 -3.45 29.86 -3.66
C ARG A 87 -3.35 31.37 -3.35
N HIS A 88 -3.33 32.21 -4.38
CA HIS A 88 -3.43 33.67 -4.20
C HIS A 88 -4.78 34.03 -3.58
N GLU A 89 -4.78 34.87 -2.54
CA GLU A 89 -6.00 35.40 -1.92
C GLU A 89 -6.61 36.55 -2.72
N ASP A 90 -5.81 37.24 -3.53
CA ASP A 90 -6.25 38.33 -4.39
C ASP A 90 -5.69 38.14 -5.80
N PHE A 91 -6.54 37.90 -6.81
CA PHE A 91 -6.45 38.47 -8.17
C PHE A 91 -7.52 37.83 -9.08
N TYR A 92 -8.50 38.64 -9.48
CA TYR A 92 -9.64 38.31 -10.35
C TYR A 92 -9.26 37.86 -11.79
N TYR A 93 -7.97 37.77 -12.14
CA TYR A 93 -7.50 37.45 -13.49
C TYR A 93 -6.16 36.70 -13.47
N LYS A 94 -6.19 35.38 -13.25
CA LYS A 94 -5.31 34.33 -13.83
C LYS A 94 -5.39 33.07 -12.97
N CYS A 95 -6.11 32.05 -13.44
CA CYS A 95 -6.36 30.80 -12.74
C CYS A 95 -5.14 29.87 -12.49
N ASN A 96 -3.90 30.31 -12.78
CA ASN A 96 -2.75 29.40 -12.95
C ASN A 96 -1.45 29.77 -12.18
N GLN A 97 -1.45 30.68 -11.21
CA GLN A 97 -0.21 31.04 -10.51
C GLN A 97 -0.25 30.59 -9.04
N TYR A 98 0.40 29.45 -8.75
CA TYR A 98 0.76 29.07 -7.39
C TYR A 98 2.18 29.57 -7.11
N HIS A 99 2.42 30.22 -5.97
CA HIS A 99 3.77 30.34 -5.46
C HIS A 99 4.21 28.98 -4.92
N VAL A 100 5.33 28.45 -5.43
CA VAL A 100 5.90 27.17 -5.02
C VAL A 100 7.15 27.40 -4.20
N TRP A 101 7.12 27.01 -2.94
CA TRP A 101 8.27 27.05 -2.05
C TRP A 101 8.77 25.64 -1.81
N TYR A 102 10.08 25.46 -1.63
CA TYR A 102 10.69 24.16 -1.40
C TYR A 102 11.32 24.08 -0.02
N TYR A 103 10.92 23.08 0.74
CA TYR A 103 11.47 22.76 2.04
C TYR A 103 12.09 21.38 2.04
N PHE A 104 13.15 21.21 2.81
CA PHE A 104 13.87 19.95 2.97
C PHE A 104 13.81 19.51 4.43
N ILE A 105 13.24 18.35 4.67
CA ILE A 105 13.21 17.73 5.99
C ILE A 105 14.25 16.61 5.99
N HIS A 106 15.22 16.71 6.90
CA HIS A 106 16.30 15.75 7.05
C HIS A 106 16.03 14.85 8.26
N PHE A 107 16.25 13.55 8.07
CA PHE A 107 16.06 12.55 9.11
C PHE A 107 17.40 11.86 9.41
N GLU A 108 17.79 11.88 10.68
CA GLU A 108 19.03 11.27 11.14
C GLU A 108 18.92 9.73 11.22
N LYS A 109 17.75 9.24 11.63
CA LYS A 109 17.48 7.82 11.86
C LYS A 109 16.35 7.31 10.98
N ALA A 110 16.46 6.08 10.52
CA ALA A 110 15.36 5.36 9.85
C ALA A 110 14.27 5.00 10.86
N VAL A 111 13.03 4.90 10.39
CA VAL A 111 11.90 4.42 11.20
C VAL A 111 11.86 2.89 11.15
N LYS A 112 11.42 2.27 12.25
CA LYS A 112 11.17 0.83 12.28
C LYS A 112 10.03 0.50 11.32
N ARG A 113 10.25 -0.49 10.44
CA ARG A 113 9.24 -0.92 9.47
C ARG A 113 8.13 -1.72 10.16
N PRO A 114 6.87 -1.53 9.74
CA PRO A 114 5.85 -2.56 9.93
C PRO A 114 6.22 -3.83 9.15
N ASN A 115 5.77 -5.02 9.57
CA ASN A 115 5.93 -6.29 8.85
C ASN A 115 7.34 -6.56 8.27
N ILE A 116 8.34 -6.68 9.17
CA ILE A 116 9.76 -6.86 8.80
C ILE A 116 10.06 -8.15 8.03
N ASP A 117 9.16 -9.14 8.10
CA ASP A 117 9.34 -10.46 7.52
C ASP A 117 9.11 -10.46 5.99
N LEU A 118 8.41 -9.45 5.47
CA LEU A 118 8.12 -9.31 4.05
C LEU A 118 9.10 -8.36 3.35
N LYS A 119 9.32 -8.58 2.05
CA LYS A 119 9.97 -7.59 1.20
C LYS A 119 9.14 -6.28 1.25
N PRO A 120 9.76 -5.09 1.34
CA PRO A 120 9.02 -3.82 1.51
C PRO A 120 7.92 -3.57 0.48
N SER A 121 8.18 -3.88 -0.80
CA SER A 121 7.18 -3.73 -1.87
C SER A 121 5.98 -4.66 -1.70
N VAL A 122 6.21 -5.89 -1.23
CA VAL A 122 5.17 -6.88 -0.97
C VAL A 122 4.30 -6.43 0.21
N ALA A 123 4.93 -5.97 1.29
CA ALA A 123 4.21 -5.45 2.46
C ALA A 123 3.34 -4.23 2.11
N ASP A 124 3.85 -3.32 1.27
CA ASP A 124 3.09 -2.15 0.83
C ASP A 124 1.92 -2.55 -0.10
N LEU A 125 2.09 -3.52 -0.99
CA LEU A 125 0.99 -4.03 -1.84
C LEU A 125 -0.09 -4.73 -1.02
N ASP A 126 0.29 -5.57 -0.05
CA ASP A 126 -0.65 -6.23 0.85
C ASP A 126 -1.50 -5.20 1.60
N ARG A 127 -0.82 -4.19 2.17
CA ARG A 127 -1.49 -3.09 2.87
C ARG A 127 -2.44 -2.30 1.96
N TYR A 128 -2.00 -1.99 0.75
CA TYR A 128 -2.84 -1.28 -0.23
C TYR A 128 -4.08 -2.09 -0.65
N TRP A 129 -3.91 -3.39 -0.88
CA TRP A 129 -5.02 -4.31 -1.16
C TRP A 129 -6.06 -4.26 -0.03
N ILE A 130 -5.61 -4.41 1.21
CA ILE A 130 -6.45 -4.36 2.41
C ILE A 130 -7.20 -3.03 2.48
N VAL A 131 -6.51 -1.90 2.40
CA VAL A 131 -7.11 -0.56 2.56
C VAL A 131 -8.15 -0.27 1.47
N LYS A 132 -7.86 -0.65 0.21
CA LYS A 132 -8.70 -0.26 -0.93
C LYS A 132 -9.89 -1.18 -1.16
N TYR A 133 -9.79 -2.46 -0.81
CA TYR A 133 -10.78 -3.47 -1.21
C TYR A 133 -11.37 -4.27 -0.05
N CYS A 134 -10.72 -4.29 1.11
CA CYS A 134 -11.25 -4.94 2.30
C CYS A 134 -11.78 -3.85 3.24
N ASN A 135 -13.05 -3.45 3.04
CA ASN A 135 -13.76 -2.44 3.84
C ASN A 135 -13.36 -2.53 5.33
N TYR A 136 -12.51 -1.60 5.75
CA TYR A 136 -11.73 -1.60 6.99
C TYR A 136 -12.60 -1.26 8.22
N ARG A 137 -13.80 -1.84 8.34
CA ARG A 137 -14.64 -1.68 9.54
C ARG A 137 -14.24 -2.61 10.68
N PHE A 138 -13.41 -3.60 10.43
CA PHE A 138 -12.91 -4.51 11.46
C PHE A 138 -11.46 -4.89 11.16
N SER A 139 -10.76 -5.29 12.22
CA SER A 139 -9.31 -5.27 12.40
C SER A 139 -8.44 -5.83 11.27
N VAL A 140 -7.17 -5.41 11.20
CA VAL A 140 -6.07 -5.93 10.35
C VAL A 140 -5.92 -7.46 10.36
N LYS A 141 -6.60 -8.15 11.28
CA LYS A 141 -6.61 -9.62 11.42
C LYS A 141 -7.77 -10.32 10.68
N GLU A 142 -8.71 -9.57 10.10
CA GLU A 142 -9.92 -10.11 9.45
C GLU A 142 -9.88 -10.00 7.92
N THR A 143 -8.75 -9.56 7.34
CA THR A 143 -8.56 -9.82 5.91
C THR A 143 -8.09 -11.25 5.74
N ASP A 144 -9.03 -12.11 5.36
CA ASP A 144 -8.84 -13.53 5.14
C ASP A 144 -7.76 -13.90 4.11
N ILE A 145 -7.21 -12.95 3.35
CA ILE A 145 -6.26 -13.23 2.23
C ILE A 145 -5.19 -12.15 2.17
N HIS A 146 -3.93 -12.59 2.18
CA HIS A 146 -2.74 -11.75 2.19
C HIS A 146 -1.81 -12.04 1.02
N ILE A 147 -1.10 -11.01 0.58
CA ILE A 147 0.04 -11.11 -0.34
C ILE A 147 1.29 -11.36 0.49
N THR A 148 1.90 -12.53 0.35
CA THR A 148 3.08 -12.93 1.12
C THR A 148 4.37 -12.92 0.31
N GLY A 149 4.28 -12.83 -1.01
CA GLY A 149 5.45 -12.79 -1.87
C GLY A 149 5.16 -12.39 -3.30
N PHE A 150 6.19 -11.88 -3.97
CA PHE A 150 6.19 -11.65 -5.41
C PHE A 150 7.59 -11.87 -5.98
N GLU A 151 7.72 -12.82 -6.91
CA GLU A 151 8.96 -13.11 -7.62
C GLU A 151 8.95 -12.39 -8.98
N VAL A 152 9.61 -11.23 -9.02
CA VAL A 152 9.54 -10.27 -10.14
C VAL A 152 9.99 -10.87 -11.47
N ASN A 153 11.01 -11.73 -11.47
CA ASN A 153 11.57 -12.26 -12.72
C ASN A 153 10.62 -13.26 -13.40
N LEU A 154 9.86 -13.99 -12.61
CA LEU A 154 8.94 -15.02 -13.10
C LEU A 154 7.49 -14.52 -13.15
N GLY A 155 7.18 -13.41 -12.46
CA GLY A 155 5.83 -12.89 -12.32
C GLY A 155 4.96 -13.80 -11.44
N ILE A 156 5.54 -14.45 -10.42
CA ILE A 156 4.81 -15.34 -9.51
C ILE A 156 4.34 -14.54 -8.31
N LEU A 157 3.02 -14.45 -8.10
CA LEU A 157 2.40 -13.89 -6.90
C LEU A 157 2.09 -15.00 -5.91
N GLN A 158 2.49 -14.79 -4.65
CA GLN A 158 2.25 -15.73 -3.56
C GLN A 158 1.20 -15.16 -2.62
N LEU A 159 0.13 -15.92 -2.43
CA LEU A 159 -1.01 -15.58 -1.59
C LEU A 159 -1.15 -16.59 -0.46
N THR A 160 -1.56 -16.12 0.70
CA THR A 160 -2.05 -16.97 1.79
C THR A 160 -3.44 -16.53 2.20
N GLY A 161 -4.27 -17.45 2.67
CA GLY A 161 -5.57 -17.06 3.18
C GLY A 161 -6.22 -18.05 4.13
N VAL A 162 -6.94 -17.51 5.10
CA VAL A 162 -7.76 -18.23 6.06
C VAL A 162 -9.19 -17.77 5.88
N VAL A 163 -10.10 -18.66 5.47
CA VAL A 163 -11.44 -18.28 5.03
C VAL A 163 -12.50 -18.97 5.88
N HIS A 164 -13.53 -18.23 6.28
CA HIS A 164 -14.67 -18.82 6.98
C HIS A 164 -15.42 -19.85 6.12
N LYS A 165 -15.86 -20.95 6.76
CA LYS A 165 -16.64 -22.02 6.13
C LYS A 165 -17.83 -21.53 5.32
N ASN A 166 -18.56 -20.54 5.83
CA ASN A 166 -19.74 -19.99 5.16
C ASN A 166 -19.41 -19.26 3.86
N ARG A 167 -18.20 -18.68 3.75
CA ARG A 167 -17.74 -18.03 2.52
C ARG A 167 -17.32 -19.09 1.49
N ILE A 168 -16.60 -20.13 1.92
CA ILE A 168 -16.25 -21.29 1.07
C ILE A 168 -17.51 -21.96 0.49
N LYS A 169 -18.52 -22.24 1.34
CA LYS A 169 -19.79 -22.83 0.89
C LYS A 169 -20.52 -21.97 -0.12
N ARG A 170 -20.57 -20.65 0.10
CA ARG A 170 -21.23 -19.71 -0.83
C ARG A 170 -20.51 -19.60 -2.16
N ALA A 171 -19.18 -19.75 -2.18
CA ALA A 171 -18.39 -19.78 -3.40
C ALA A 171 -18.58 -21.09 -4.20
N GLY A 172 -19.14 -22.14 -3.60
CA GLY A 172 -19.31 -23.45 -4.25
C GLY A 172 -18.19 -24.46 -3.94
N GLY A 173 -17.25 -24.10 -3.07
CA GLY A 173 -16.12 -24.97 -2.68
C GLY A 173 -14.83 -24.18 -2.51
N ILE A 174 -13.79 -24.83 -1.98
CA ILE A 174 -12.50 -24.18 -1.75
C ILE A 174 -11.76 -23.84 -3.05
N ASN A 175 -11.91 -24.68 -4.09
CA ASN A 175 -11.39 -24.41 -5.42
C ASN A 175 -11.99 -23.14 -6.03
N GLU A 176 -13.32 -23.01 -5.99
CA GLU A 176 -14.02 -21.81 -6.49
C GLU A 176 -13.69 -20.57 -5.66
N MET A 177 -13.57 -20.73 -4.34
CA MET A 177 -13.13 -19.65 -3.46
C MET A 177 -11.72 -19.16 -3.83
N ALA A 178 -10.78 -20.06 -4.09
CA ALA A 178 -9.43 -19.71 -4.52
C ALA A 178 -9.47 -18.96 -5.87
N ASN A 179 -10.19 -19.49 -6.86
CA ASN A 179 -10.26 -18.93 -8.21
C ASN A 179 -10.90 -17.54 -8.27
N THR A 180 -11.98 -17.33 -7.51
CA THR A 180 -12.69 -16.04 -7.48
C THR A 180 -11.89 -14.95 -6.76
N SER A 181 -11.29 -15.29 -5.61
CA SER A 181 -10.64 -14.30 -4.76
C SER A 181 -9.29 -13.81 -5.28
N TYR A 182 -8.48 -14.68 -5.90
CA TYR A 182 -7.22 -14.23 -6.50
C TYR A 182 -7.48 -13.21 -7.61
N GLY A 183 -8.57 -13.37 -8.37
CA GLY A 183 -8.88 -12.52 -9.53
C GLY A 183 -9.06 -11.07 -9.14
N GLU A 184 -9.69 -10.81 -7.99
CA GLU A 184 -9.86 -9.47 -7.43
C GLU A 184 -8.52 -8.85 -7.02
N ILE A 185 -7.67 -9.64 -6.36
CA ILE A 185 -6.33 -9.20 -5.91
C ILE A 185 -5.46 -8.85 -7.10
N VAL A 186 -5.36 -9.75 -8.08
CA VAL A 186 -4.58 -9.53 -9.29
C VAL A 186 -5.05 -8.27 -10.02
N LYS A 187 -6.36 -8.09 -10.18
CA LYS A 187 -6.91 -6.89 -10.81
C LYS A 187 -6.49 -5.63 -10.06
N ALA A 188 -6.50 -5.65 -8.73
CA ALA A 188 -6.13 -4.51 -7.90
C ALA A 188 -4.67 -4.10 -8.01
N ILE A 189 -3.75 -5.05 -8.23
CA ILE A 189 -2.30 -4.82 -8.22
C ILE A 189 -1.64 -4.86 -9.59
N SER A 190 -2.38 -5.20 -10.65
CA SER A 190 -1.85 -5.41 -12.00
C SER A 190 -1.16 -4.19 -12.61
N ASP A 191 -1.53 -2.97 -12.20
CA ASP A 191 -0.86 -1.73 -12.63
C ASP A 191 0.55 -1.55 -12.02
N TYR A 192 0.88 -2.32 -10.98
CA TYR A 192 2.13 -2.23 -10.22
C TYR A 192 3.00 -3.47 -10.32
N CYS A 193 2.43 -4.61 -10.72
CA CYS A 193 3.09 -5.91 -10.79
C CYS A 193 2.62 -6.68 -12.03
N ASP A 194 3.56 -7.14 -12.85
CA ASP A 194 3.30 -8.05 -13.97
C ASP A 194 3.13 -9.48 -13.43
N VAL A 195 1.91 -9.82 -13.00
CA VAL A 195 1.58 -11.14 -12.46
C VAL A 195 1.20 -12.09 -13.60
N LYS A 196 1.95 -13.17 -13.74
CA LYS A 196 1.77 -14.23 -14.74
C LYS A 196 1.25 -15.52 -14.13
N TYR A 197 1.76 -15.84 -12.95
CA TYR A 197 1.47 -17.08 -12.24
C TYR A 197 1.10 -16.79 -10.78
N LEU A 198 0.39 -17.74 -10.19
CA LEU A 198 -0.06 -17.69 -8.80
C LEU A 198 0.35 -18.95 -8.05
N GLU A 199 0.74 -18.76 -6.80
CA GLU A 199 0.75 -19.78 -5.76
C GLU A 199 -0.17 -19.30 -4.63
N TYR A 200 -1.21 -20.05 -4.32
CA TYR A 200 -2.20 -19.65 -3.34
C TYR A 200 -2.42 -20.76 -2.32
N ARG A 201 -1.93 -20.51 -1.10
CA ARG A 201 -2.23 -21.35 0.07
C ARG A 201 -3.50 -20.86 0.74
N ILE A 202 -4.52 -21.69 0.83
CA ILE A 202 -5.81 -21.33 1.40
C ILE A 202 -6.29 -22.42 2.37
N ARG A 203 -6.90 -22.01 3.47
CA ARG A 203 -7.41 -22.90 4.51
C ARG A 203 -8.75 -22.42 5.06
N GLU A 204 -9.61 -23.36 5.45
CA GLU A 204 -10.80 -23.05 6.26
C GLU A 204 -10.37 -22.71 7.71
N GLU A 205 -10.85 -21.61 8.29
CA GLU A 205 -10.43 -21.09 9.61
C GLU A 205 -10.33 -22.14 10.73
N SER A 206 -11.26 -23.09 10.80
CA SER A 206 -11.28 -24.15 11.82
C SER A 206 -10.69 -25.49 11.33
N SER A 207 -10.01 -25.51 10.19
CA SER A 207 -9.44 -26.71 9.58
C SER A 207 -7.94 -26.81 9.86
N THR A 208 -7.46 -28.04 9.98
CA THR A 208 -6.03 -28.39 9.98
C THR A 208 -5.49 -28.61 8.57
N THR A 209 -6.33 -28.55 7.53
CA THR A 209 -5.90 -28.78 6.14
C THR A 209 -5.71 -27.46 5.41
N GLU A 210 -4.47 -27.19 4.99
CA GLU A 210 -4.12 -26.12 4.06
C GLU A 210 -4.03 -26.68 2.64
N TYR A 211 -4.60 -25.96 1.67
CA TYR A 211 -4.61 -26.35 0.25
C TYR A 211 -3.71 -25.40 -0.53
N LEU A 212 -2.80 -25.96 -1.32
CA LEU A 212 -1.96 -25.20 -2.24
C LEU A 212 -2.52 -25.29 -3.66
N PHE A 213 -2.96 -24.15 -4.18
CA PHE A 213 -3.35 -23.98 -5.57
C PHE A 213 -2.23 -23.29 -6.34
N ALA A 214 -2.03 -23.66 -7.61
CA ALA A 214 -1.13 -22.94 -8.50
C ALA A 214 -1.61 -22.96 -9.95
N GLY A 215 -1.20 -21.95 -10.72
CA GLY A 215 -1.57 -21.86 -12.13
C GLY A 215 -1.29 -20.50 -12.75
N CYS A 216 -1.65 -20.37 -14.02
CA CYS A 216 -1.59 -19.11 -14.75
C CYS A 216 -2.74 -18.18 -14.34
N VAL A 217 -2.47 -16.89 -14.33
CA VAL A 217 -3.49 -15.86 -14.11
C VAL A 217 -4.51 -15.88 -15.26
N ARG A 218 -5.81 -15.80 -14.94
CA ARG A 218 -6.96 -15.92 -15.88
C ARG A 218 -7.24 -17.34 -16.37
N GLU A 219 -6.51 -18.33 -15.87
CA GLU A 219 -6.85 -19.74 -16.01
C GLU A 219 -7.32 -20.29 -14.67
N GLU A 220 -7.91 -21.49 -14.68
CA GLU A 220 -8.28 -22.17 -13.45
C GLU A 220 -7.01 -22.59 -12.70
N LEU A 221 -6.95 -22.29 -11.40
CA LEU A 221 -5.86 -22.79 -10.56
C LEU A 221 -6.06 -24.27 -10.26
N PHE A 222 -4.99 -25.03 -10.39
CA PHE A 222 -4.97 -26.45 -10.08
C PHE A 222 -4.57 -26.67 -8.63
N LEU A 223 -5.27 -27.58 -7.95
CA LEU A 223 -4.83 -28.07 -6.64
C LEU A 223 -3.54 -28.86 -6.83
N VAL A 224 -2.45 -28.38 -6.23
CA VAL A 224 -1.12 -29.00 -6.30
C VAL A 224 -0.93 -29.97 -5.15
N GLU A 225 -1.25 -29.53 -3.93
CA GLU A 225 -0.98 -30.29 -2.71
C GLU A 225 -1.93 -29.87 -1.58
N HIS A 226 -2.07 -30.73 -0.57
CA HIS A 226 -2.68 -30.38 0.71
C HIS A 226 -1.73 -30.74 1.86
N TYR A 227 -1.70 -29.90 2.88
CA TYR A 227 -0.86 -30.08 4.07
C TYR A 227 -1.74 -30.21 5.31
N GLU A 228 -1.41 -31.14 6.19
CA GLU A 228 -1.92 -31.14 7.56
C GLU A 228 -1.03 -30.23 8.42
N ILE A 229 -1.65 -29.35 9.18
CA ILE A 229 -0.96 -28.44 10.10
C ILE A 229 -1.50 -28.60 11.52
N ASP A 230 -0.58 -28.54 12.48
CA ASP A 230 -0.91 -28.57 13.91
C ASP A 230 -1.56 -27.23 14.31
N LEU A 231 -2.75 -27.29 14.91
CA LEU A 231 -3.48 -26.13 15.43
C LEU A 231 -2.99 -25.72 16.83
#